data_AF-A0A519T1I0-F1
#
_entry.id   AF-A0A519T1I0-F1
#
_cell.length_a   1.000
_cell.length_b   1.000
_cell.length_c   1.000
_cell.angle_alpha   90.00
_cell.angle_beta   90.00
_cell.angle_gamma   90.00
#
_symmetry.space_group_name_H-M   'P 1'
#
loop_
_entity.id
_entity.type
_entity.pdbx_description
1 polymer ?
#
loop_
_entity_poly.entity_id
_entity_poly.type
_entity_poly.pdbx_seq_one_letter_code
_entity_poly.pdbx_strand_id
1 'polypeptide(L)'
;PSLLRATPYCVVPLGDPAEVESAIQWWTDLTAAGGEGMVVKPYDFIPLNARSLLQPALKCRGREYLRIIYGPDYLLPGNLERLRQRNVKTKRNLALREFALGVEGLERFVAGQPLRRVHQCVFGVLALESEAVDPRL
;
A
#
# COMPACT_ATOMS: atom_id res chain seq x y z
N PRO A 1 9.15 26.14 -4.75
CA PRO A 1 9.18 24.67 -4.48
C PRO A 1 10.61 24.18 -4.30
N SER A 2 10.98 23.59 -3.15
CA SER A 2 12.26 22.88 -3.03
C SER A 2 12.19 21.53 -3.76
N LEU A 3 13.31 21.08 -4.33
CA LEU A 3 13.42 19.80 -5.04
C LEU A 3 13.13 18.60 -4.12
N LEU A 4 13.60 18.68 -2.86
CA LEU A 4 13.34 17.68 -1.82
C LEU A 4 12.32 18.21 -0.83
N ARG A 5 11.33 17.39 -0.49
CA ARG A 5 10.27 17.71 0.48
C ARG A 5 10.11 16.56 1.47
N ALA A 6 9.92 16.92 2.75
CA ALA A 6 9.55 15.95 3.76
C ALA A 6 8.11 15.45 3.54
N THR A 7 7.88 14.17 3.79
CA THR A 7 6.54 13.58 3.76
C THR A 7 5.89 13.75 5.13
N PRO A 8 4.73 14.42 5.25
CA PRO A 8 3.97 14.45 6.50
C PRO A 8 3.57 13.04 6.93
N TYR A 9 3.76 12.70 8.20
CA TYR A 9 3.38 11.41 8.77
C TYR A 9 2.97 11.55 10.24
N CYS A 10 2.26 10.55 10.75
CA CYS A 10 2.02 10.35 12.18
C CYS A 10 2.26 8.87 12.53
N VAL A 11 2.59 8.61 13.79
CA VAL A 11 2.67 7.24 14.36
C VAL A 11 1.45 7.05 15.23
N VAL A 12 0.71 5.96 15.03
CA VAL A 12 -0.61 5.77 15.65
C VAL A 12 -0.60 4.51 16.52
N PRO A 13 -0.58 4.64 17.85
CA PRO A 13 -0.83 3.53 18.77
C PRO A 13 -2.27 3.04 18.63
N LEU A 14 -2.47 1.91 17.93
CA LEU A 14 -3.82 1.38 17.66
C LEU A 14 -4.60 0.91 18.91
N GLY A 15 -3.93 0.79 20.06
CA GLY A 15 -4.56 0.49 21.35
C GLY A 15 -5.16 1.70 22.08
N ASP A 16 -4.92 2.91 21.58
CA ASP A 16 -5.46 4.15 22.14
C ASP A 16 -6.54 4.74 21.20
N PRO A 17 -7.82 4.74 21.61
CA PRO A 17 -8.89 5.31 20.80
C PRO A 17 -8.72 6.79 20.44
N ALA A 18 -8.08 7.60 21.31
CA ALA A 18 -7.89 9.02 21.06
C ALA A 18 -6.86 9.26 19.94
N GLU A 19 -5.79 8.48 19.92
CA GLU A 19 -4.79 8.49 18.85
C GLU A 19 -5.37 8.05 17.51
N VAL A 20 -6.23 7.02 17.52
CA VAL A 20 -6.93 6.55 16.32
C VAL A 20 -7.85 7.65 15.77
N GLU A 21 -8.61 8.34 16.63
CA GLU A 21 -9.48 9.44 16.21
C GLU A 21 -8.68 10.60 15.63
N SER A 22 -7.56 10.98 16.28
CA SER A 22 -6.65 12.02 15.76
C SER A 22 -6.11 11.67 14.38
N ALA A 23 -5.76 10.40 14.13
CA ALA A 23 -5.29 9.93 12.83
C ALA A 23 -6.40 9.97 11.76
N ILE A 24 -7.64 9.64 12.13
CA ILE A 24 -8.82 9.74 11.23
C ILE A 24 -9.06 11.20 10.86
N GLN A 25 -9.01 12.12 11.83
CA GLN A 25 -9.19 13.55 11.58
C GLN A 25 -8.08 14.07 10.65
N TRP A 26 -6.82 13.74 10.92
CA TRP A 26 -5.68 14.12 10.07
C TRP A 26 -5.85 13.63 8.62
N TRP A 27 -6.29 12.38 8.41
CA TRP A 27 -6.57 11.85 7.08
C TRP A 27 -7.76 12.55 6.41
N THR A 28 -8.78 12.90 7.18
CA THR A 28 -9.96 13.61 6.69
C THR A 28 -9.58 15.00 6.20
N ASP A 29 -8.78 15.75 6.97
CA ASP A 29 -8.29 17.07 6.61
C ASP A 29 -7.38 17.03 5.38
N LEU A 30 -6.44 16.06 5.34
CA LEU A 30 -5.54 15.85 4.21
C LEU A 30 -6.32 15.61 2.91
N THR A 31 -7.34 14.74 2.96
CA THR A 31 -8.13 14.40 1.76
C THR A 31 -9.13 15.49 1.37
N ALA A 32 -9.66 16.24 2.34
CA ALA A 32 -10.48 17.43 2.08
C ALA A 32 -9.68 18.56 1.42
N ALA A 33 -8.39 18.69 1.74
CA ALA A 33 -7.47 19.63 1.11
C ALA A 33 -6.97 19.19 -0.28
N GLY A 34 -7.51 18.08 -0.84
CA GLY A 34 -7.17 17.58 -2.17
C GLY A 34 -6.07 16.52 -2.20
N GLY A 35 -5.60 16.05 -1.04
CA GLY A 35 -4.70 14.90 -0.97
C GLY A 35 -5.35 13.60 -1.44
N GLU A 36 -4.57 12.72 -2.08
CA GLU A 36 -5.05 11.40 -2.52
C GLU A 36 -5.52 10.54 -1.35
N GLY A 37 -4.83 10.59 -0.20
CA GLY A 37 -5.04 9.72 0.95
C GLY A 37 -3.73 9.44 1.67
N MET A 38 -3.67 8.28 2.33
CA MET A 38 -2.49 7.85 3.09
C MET A 38 -2.06 6.42 2.76
N VAL A 39 -0.83 6.09 3.14
CA VAL A 39 -0.31 4.73 3.19
C VAL A 39 -0.03 4.37 4.64
N VAL A 40 -0.79 3.41 5.17
CA VAL A 40 -0.61 2.88 6.53
C VAL A 40 0.43 1.78 6.47
N LYS A 41 1.45 1.85 7.32
CA LYS A 41 2.53 0.87 7.40
C LYS A 41 2.65 0.38 8.84
N PRO A 42 2.96 -0.90 9.08
CA PRO A 42 3.44 -1.33 10.37
C PRO A 42 4.68 -0.52 10.78
N TYR A 43 4.90 -0.38 12.09
CA TYR A 43 6.04 0.40 12.59
C TYR A 43 7.37 -0.25 12.18
N ASP A 44 7.45 -1.58 12.27
CA ASP A 44 8.58 -2.35 11.77
C ASP A 44 8.50 -2.55 10.25
N PHE A 45 9.65 -2.43 9.57
CA PHE A 45 9.73 -2.52 8.11
C PHE A 45 9.40 -3.92 7.56
N ILE A 46 9.83 -4.97 8.26
CA ILE A 46 9.50 -6.38 7.95
C ILE A 46 8.53 -6.88 9.03
N PRO A 47 7.22 -6.70 8.85
CA PRO A 47 6.25 -7.00 9.88
C PRO A 47 5.92 -8.49 9.89
N LEU A 48 6.06 -9.13 11.05
CA LEU A 48 5.77 -10.55 11.25
C LEU A 48 4.59 -10.73 12.19
N ASN A 49 3.65 -11.60 11.84
CA ASN A 49 2.66 -12.14 12.75
C ASN A 49 2.94 -13.63 12.98
N ALA A 50 3.46 -13.94 14.16
CA ALA A 50 4.00 -15.24 14.55
C ALA A 50 5.05 -15.76 13.55
N ARG A 51 4.62 -16.37 12.44
CA ARG A 51 5.49 -16.93 11.39
C ARG A 51 5.09 -16.49 9.97
N SER A 52 4.15 -15.56 9.84
CA SER A 52 3.66 -15.10 8.54
C SER A 52 3.95 -13.61 8.36
N LEU A 53 4.41 -13.26 7.17
CA LEU A 53 4.63 -11.88 6.78
C LEU A 53 3.28 -11.14 6.70
N LEU A 54 3.20 -9.99 7.35
CA LEU A 54 2.06 -9.07 7.23
C LEU A 54 2.21 -8.17 6.01
N GLN A 55 1.10 -7.54 5.58
CA GLN A 55 1.17 -6.54 4.52
C GLN A 55 2.10 -5.40 4.97
N PRO A 56 3.15 -5.08 4.20
CA PRO A 56 4.11 -4.03 4.56
C PRO A 56 3.50 -2.63 4.43
N ALA A 57 2.43 -2.49 3.65
CA ALA A 57 1.73 -1.23 3.45
C ALA A 57 0.27 -1.47 3.02
N LEU A 58 -0.62 -0.57 3.44
CA LEU A 58 -2.01 -0.52 3.01
C LEU A 58 -2.35 0.91 2.55
N LYS A 59 -2.88 1.04 1.34
CA LYS A 59 -3.35 2.33 0.81
C LYS A 59 -4.78 2.62 1.32
N CYS A 60 -5.01 3.83 1.82
CA CYS A 60 -6.32 4.34 2.20
C CYS A 60 -6.58 5.67 1.48
N ARG A 61 -7.38 5.62 0.40
CA ARG A 61 -7.61 6.73 -0.52
C ARG A 61 -8.87 7.51 -0.15
N GLY A 62 -8.80 8.83 -0.28
CA GLY A 62 -9.88 9.77 -0.01
C GLY A 62 -11.07 9.60 -0.95
N ARG A 63 -12.25 10.04 -0.48
CA ARG A 63 -13.52 9.90 -1.21
C ARG A 63 -13.48 10.56 -2.58
N GLU A 64 -13.06 11.81 -2.66
CA GLU A 64 -13.07 12.55 -3.93
C GLU A 64 -12.02 11.99 -4.91
N TYR A 65 -10.85 11.56 -4.43
CA TYR A 65 -9.83 10.90 -5.26
C TYR A 65 -10.36 9.61 -5.89
N LEU A 66 -11.14 8.82 -5.15
CA LEU A 66 -11.71 7.57 -5.66
C LEU A 66 -12.69 7.76 -6.83
N ARG A 67 -13.20 8.97 -7.10
CA ARG A 67 -13.95 9.25 -8.34
C ARG A 67 -13.10 9.10 -9.60
N ILE A 68 -11.80 9.40 -9.51
CA ILE A 68 -10.84 9.22 -10.62
C ILE A 68 -10.68 7.72 -10.92
N ILE A 69 -10.73 6.88 -9.89
CA ILE A 69 -10.48 5.44 -9.99
C ILE A 69 -11.75 4.64 -10.33
N TYR A 70 -12.87 4.96 -9.71
CA TYR A 70 -14.12 4.20 -9.82
C TYR A 70 -15.19 4.90 -10.68
N GLY A 71 -14.89 6.09 -11.20
CA GLY A 71 -15.82 6.92 -11.97
C GLY A 71 -16.58 7.93 -11.09
N PRO A 72 -17.11 9.02 -11.69
CA PRO A 72 -17.79 10.09 -10.96
C PRO A 72 -19.02 9.61 -10.18
N ASP A 73 -19.69 8.57 -10.69
CA ASP A 73 -20.97 8.06 -10.19
C ASP A 73 -20.82 6.91 -9.17
N TYR A 74 -19.60 6.63 -8.70
CA TYR A 74 -19.34 5.45 -7.86
C TYR A 74 -20.07 5.47 -6.49
N LEU A 75 -20.52 6.65 -6.05
CA LEU A 75 -21.30 6.84 -4.82
C LEU A 75 -22.81 6.72 -5.03
N LEU A 76 -23.31 6.59 -6.26
CA LEU A 76 -24.73 6.39 -6.50
C LEU A 76 -25.21 5.07 -5.87
N PRO A 77 -26.46 5.01 -5.37
CA PRO A 77 -27.05 3.78 -4.87
C PRO A 77 -26.93 2.64 -5.87
N GLY A 78 -26.55 1.45 -5.41
CA GLY A 78 -26.28 0.27 -6.23
C GLY A 78 -24.85 0.20 -6.78
N ASN A 79 -24.15 1.32 -6.97
CA ASN A 79 -22.75 1.31 -7.42
C ASN A 79 -21.82 0.99 -6.25
N LEU A 80 -21.98 1.68 -5.12
CA LEU A 80 -21.14 1.50 -3.95
C LEU A 80 -21.29 0.09 -3.36
N GLU A 81 -22.52 -0.44 -3.30
CA GLU A 81 -22.82 -1.79 -2.80
C GLU A 81 -22.09 -2.86 -3.62
N ARG A 82 -22.09 -2.74 -4.95
CA ARG A 82 -21.34 -3.65 -5.84
C ARG A 82 -19.83 -3.51 -5.63
N LEU A 83 -19.32 -2.29 -5.49
CA LEU A 83 -17.89 -2.04 -5.28
C LEU A 83 -17.37 -2.56 -3.93
N ARG A 84 -18.23 -2.61 -2.90
CA ARG A 84 -17.88 -3.21 -1.60
C ARG A 84 -17.62 -4.71 -1.69
N GLN A 85 -18.17 -5.40 -2.69
CA GLN A 85 -17.95 -6.84 -2.90
C GLN A 85 -16.60 -7.17 -3.59
N ARG A 86 -15.64 -6.23 -3.62
CA ARG A 86 -14.33 -6.42 -4.25
C ARG A 86 -13.46 -7.46 -3.53
N ASN A 87 -12.74 -8.27 -4.31
CA ASN A 87 -11.78 -9.24 -3.78
C ASN A 87 -10.35 -8.68 -3.83
N VAL A 88 -9.74 -8.46 -2.66
CA VAL A 88 -8.37 -7.95 -2.52
C VAL A 88 -7.32 -9.04 -2.29
N LYS A 89 -7.72 -10.31 -2.21
CA LYS A 89 -6.84 -11.42 -1.83
C LYS A 89 -5.67 -11.60 -2.82
N THR A 90 -5.95 -11.57 -4.12
CA THR A 90 -4.93 -11.73 -5.15
C THR A 90 -3.88 -10.62 -5.09
N LYS A 91 -4.31 -9.35 -5.01
CA LYS A 91 -3.38 -8.21 -4.90
C LYS A 91 -2.55 -8.26 -3.61
N ARG A 92 -3.16 -8.65 -2.49
CA ARG A 92 -2.45 -8.86 -1.21
C ARG A 92 -1.37 -9.93 -1.33
N ASN A 93 -1.66 -11.06 -1.98
CA ASN A 93 -0.69 -12.14 -2.16
C ASN A 93 0.46 -11.73 -3.09
N LEU A 94 0.16 -11.02 -4.17
CA LEU A 94 1.19 -10.50 -5.09
C LEU A 94 2.10 -9.50 -4.38
N ALA A 95 1.53 -8.54 -3.66
CA ALA A 95 2.30 -7.55 -2.90
C ALA A 95 3.29 -8.19 -1.90
N LEU A 96 2.90 -9.28 -1.22
CA LEU A 96 3.81 -9.99 -0.31
C LEU A 96 4.96 -10.69 -1.04
N ARG A 97 4.68 -11.29 -2.21
CA ARG A 97 5.69 -11.99 -3.02
C ARG A 97 6.67 -11.00 -3.64
N GLU A 98 6.17 -9.90 -4.20
CA GLU A 98 6.98 -8.81 -4.72
C GLU A 98 7.84 -8.19 -3.63
N PHE A 99 7.27 -7.92 -2.45
CA PHE A 99 8.02 -7.41 -1.31
C PHE A 99 9.15 -8.35 -0.89
N ALA A 100 8.87 -9.65 -0.75
CA ALA A 100 9.89 -10.63 -0.38
C ALA A 100 11.02 -10.72 -1.42
N LEU A 101 10.70 -10.70 -2.71
CA LEU A 101 11.70 -10.68 -3.78
C LEU A 101 12.50 -9.37 -3.77
N GLY A 102 11.85 -8.22 -3.53
CA GLY A 102 12.51 -6.93 -3.43
C GLY A 102 13.55 -6.89 -2.31
N VAL A 103 13.16 -7.33 -1.10
CA VAL A 103 14.06 -7.42 0.06
C VAL A 103 15.22 -8.36 -0.22
N GLU A 104 14.95 -9.58 -0.69
CA GLU A 104 15.99 -10.56 -1.03
C GLU A 104 16.95 -10.03 -2.11
N GLY A 105 16.44 -9.31 -3.12
CA GLY A 105 17.26 -8.68 -4.16
C GLY A 105 18.24 -7.66 -3.59
N LEU A 106 17.78 -6.80 -2.67
CA LEU A 106 18.62 -5.83 -1.98
C LEU A 106 19.65 -6.52 -1.07
N GLU A 107 19.26 -7.53 -0.31
CA GLU A 107 20.17 -8.28 0.56
C GLU A 107 21.29 -8.96 -0.25
N ARG A 108 20.95 -9.60 -1.38
CA ARG A 108 21.94 -10.22 -2.29
C ARG A 108 22.91 -9.19 -2.86
N PHE A 109 22.41 -8.00 -3.20
CA PHE A 109 23.24 -6.92 -3.73
C PHE A 109 24.22 -6.41 -2.68
N VAL A 110 23.74 -6.11 -1.47
CA VAL A 110 24.57 -5.65 -0.35
C VAL A 110 25.61 -6.70 0.04
N ALA A 111 25.27 -7.98 -0.04
CA ALA A 111 26.19 -9.09 0.20
C ALA A 111 27.21 -9.33 -0.93
N GLY A 112 27.21 -8.54 -2.00
CA GLY A 112 28.14 -8.66 -3.12
C GLY A 112 27.95 -9.93 -3.96
N GLN A 113 26.76 -10.52 -3.97
CA GLN A 113 26.50 -11.71 -4.78
C GLN A 113 26.56 -11.41 -6.28
N PRO A 114 26.83 -12.42 -7.13
CA PRO A 114 26.84 -12.23 -8.58
C PRO A 114 25.53 -11.61 -9.10
N LEU A 115 25.64 -10.67 -10.04
CA LEU A 115 24.49 -9.90 -10.56
C LEU A 115 23.30 -10.77 -10.99
N ARG A 116 23.56 -11.95 -11.56
CA ARG A 116 22.51 -12.91 -11.94
C ARG A 116 21.58 -13.31 -10.77
N ARG A 117 22.10 -13.37 -9.54
CA ARG A 117 21.33 -13.71 -8.32
C ARG A 117 20.47 -12.53 -7.86
N VAL A 118 20.94 -11.30 -8.03
CA VAL A 118 20.17 -10.08 -7.79
C VAL A 118 19.07 -9.94 -8.85
N HIS A 119 19.44 -10.05 -10.12
CA HIS A 119 18.51 -9.98 -11.25
C HIS A 119 17.42 -11.05 -11.21
N GLN A 120 17.70 -12.24 -10.68
CA GLN A 120 16.68 -13.25 -10.46
C GLN A 120 15.51 -12.69 -9.62
N CYS A 121 15.79 -11.92 -8.58
CA CYS A 121 14.76 -11.30 -7.75
C CYS A 121 14.04 -10.17 -8.48
N VAL A 122 14.80 -9.28 -9.14
CA VAL A 122 14.28 -8.13 -9.90
C VAL A 122 13.35 -8.59 -11.03
N PHE A 123 13.76 -9.57 -11.82
CA PHE A 123 12.92 -10.14 -12.88
C PHE A 123 11.75 -10.93 -12.33
N GLY A 124 11.87 -11.51 -11.14
CA GLY A 124 10.74 -12.12 -10.44
C GLY A 124 9.64 -11.10 -10.12
N VAL A 125 10.00 -9.91 -9.63
CA VAL A 125 9.03 -8.81 -9.41
C VAL A 125 8.37 -8.41 -10.73
N LEU A 126 9.17 -8.19 -11.78
CA LEU A 126 8.64 -7.82 -13.10
C LEU A 126 7.67 -8.87 -13.68
N ALA A 127 7.96 -10.15 -13.47
CA ALA A 127 7.08 -11.24 -13.91
C ALA A 127 5.75 -11.25 -13.12
N LEU A 128 5.78 -11.00 -11.82
CA LEU A 128 4.57 -10.94 -10.99
C LEU A 128 3.65 -9.78 -11.36
N GLU A 129 4.19 -8.63 -11.76
CA GLU A 129 3.41 -7.48 -12.22
C GLU A 129 2.69 -7.73 -13.56
N SER A 130 3.01 -8.82 -14.27
CA SER A 130 2.28 -9.24 -15.48
C SER A 130 1.03 -10.08 -15.17
N GLU A 131 0.81 -10.48 -13.91
CA GLU A 131 -0.38 -11.20 -13.49
C GLU A 131 -1.62 -10.30 -13.54
N ALA A 132 -2.72 -10.80 -14.10
CA ALA A 132 -3.95 -10.02 -14.23
C ALA A 132 -4.60 -9.77 -12.86
N VAL A 133 -4.70 -8.50 -12.46
CA VAL A 133 -5.39 -8.06 -11.24
C VAL A 133 -6.30 -6.89 -11.56
N ASP A 134 -7.35 -6.68 -10.76
CA ASP A 134 -8.21 -5.50 -10.86
C ASP A 134 -7.36 -4.22 -10.80
N PRO A 135 -7.28 -3.41 -11.87
CA PRO A 135 -6.40 -2.25 -11.96
C PRO A 135 -6.82 -1.11 -11.02
N ARG A 136 -8.00 -1.22 -10.39
CA ARG A 136 -8.53 -0.20 -9.46
C ARG A 136 -7.99 -0.38 -8.03
N LEU A 137 -7.35 -1.52 -7.73
CA LEU A 137 -6.89 -1.90 -6.39
C LEU A 137 -5.52 -1.32 -6.00
#